data_AF-A0A520CPJ7-F1
#
_entry.id   AF-A0A520CPJ7-F1
#
_cell.length_a   1.000
_cell.length_b   1.000
_cell.length_c   1.000
_cell.angle_alpha   90.00
_cell.angle_beta   90.00
_cell.angle_gamma   90.00
#
_symmetry.space_group_name_H-M   'P 1'
#
loop_
_entity.id
_entity.type
_entity.pdbx_description
1 polymer ?
#
loop_
_entity_poly.entity_id
_entity_poly.type
_entity_poly.pdbx_seq_one_letter_code
_entity_poly.pdbx_strand_id
1 'polypeptide(L)'
;MVAFAINTKYVDLPELKQKRYLNKGDTGHFSIESELQHLPIGKNKHFLFIRPEKDELIFTNDGVITTSATIIKLPTPTDYITKARLNNSPPPKDRYRHTFNYKIEKPLEKNNYLNDLKYSLKVVYNFYKPESHFSQQFREINSEDYKTIVNGWIYTARTAFGKIVNALPKQNRLEFMLQAMENFGTIDFVKVPLLEGIDFLNDYVNRRIISRGKLLVATDKLIANNLKTYLDPTQVGFFDEISGNEKNIHTQALIFQRLLSLQNKTSLKDYLSQSIQSVPEIETHFDTMFKKETWPIDLRI
;
A
#
# COMPACT_ATOMS: atom_id res chain seq x y z
N MET A 1 16.56 16.62 -2.11
CA MET A 1 15.94 16.68 -3.46
C MET A 1 14.45 16.41 -3.29
N VAL A 2 13.59 17.12 -4.02
CA VAL A 2 12.13 16.95 -3.98
C VAL A 2 11.68 16.47 -5.36
N ALA A 3 10.89 15.40 -5.38
CA ALA A 3 10.30 14.84 -6.60
C ALA A 3 8.77 14.85 -6.50
N PHE A 4 8.07 14.53 -7.60
CA PHE A 4 6.60 14.53 -7.62
C PHE A 4 6.06 13.25 -8.25
N ALA A 5 5.08 12.59 -7.62
CA ALA A 5 4.25 11.62 -8.34
C ALA A 5 3.14 12.36 -9.09
N ILE A 6 3.05 12.13 -10.40
CA ILE A 6 2.02 12.67 -11.27
C ILE A 6 1.02 11.55 -11.55
N ASN A 7 -0.22 11.73 -11.09
CA ASN A 7 -1.25 10.73 -11.27
C ASN A 7 -1.94 10.88 -12.62
N THR A 8 -1.68 9.93 -13.52
CA THR A 8 -2.18 9.96 -14.90
C THR A 8 -3.68 9.67 -15.00
N LYS A 9 -4.36 9.33 -13.90
CA LYS A 9 -5.83 9.27 -13.83
C LYS A 9 -6.46 10.66 -13.97
N TYR A 10 -5.78 11.69 -13.48
CA TYR A 10 -6.31 13.06 -13.38
C TYR A 10 -5.60 14.06 -14.29
N VAL A 11 -4.51 13.63 -14.91
CA VAL A 11 -3.65 14.45 -15.76
C VAL A 11 -3.67 13.87 -17.17
N ASP A 12 -3.97 14.71 -18.15
CA ASP A 12 -4.01 14.25 -19.55
C ASP A 12 -2.59 14.00 -20.07
N LEU A 13 -2.37 12.76 -20.52
CA LEU A 13 -1.13 12.23 -21.06
C LEU A 13 -1.48 11.34 -22.25
N PRO A 14 -1.63 11.92 -23.46
CA PRO A 14 -2.06 11.18 -24.66
C PRO A 14 -1.16 9.98 -24.96
N GLU A 15 0.15 10.10 -24.72
CA GLU A 15 1.15 9.08 -25.05
C GLU A 15 1.00 7.82 -24.19
N LEU A 16 0.62 7.96 -22.91
CA LEU A 16 0.42 6.84 -21.98
C LEU A 16 -0.95 6.14 -22.14
N LYS A 17 -1.88 6.71 -22.91
CA LYS A 17 -3.14 6.02 -23.25
C LYS A 17 -2.90 4.83 -24.19
N GLN A 18 -1.82 4.85 -24.96
CA GLN A 18 -1.51 3.83 -25.97
C GLN A 18 -0.42 2.86 -25.54
N LYS A 19 0.41 3.21 -24.54
CA LYS A 19 1.56 2.42 -24.09
C LYS A 19 1.59 2.27 -22.58
N ARG A 20 2.03 1.11 -22.11
CA ARG A 20 2.22 0.85 -20.67
C ARG A 20 3.37 1.66 -20.07
N TYR A 21 4.45 1.80 -20.84
CA TYR A 21 5.67 2.51 -20.46
C TYR A 21 6.08 3.46 -21.59
N LEU A 22 6.63 4.61 -21.21
CA LEU A 22 7.39 5.46 -22.13
C LEU A 22 8.86 5.03 -22.14
N ASN A 23 9.53 5.22 -23.27
CA ASN A 23 10.94 4.88 -23.43
C ASN A 23 11.84 5.99 -22.89
N LYS A 24 13.08 5.63 -22.53
CA LYS A 24 14.10 6.61 -22.19
C LYS A 24 14.30 7.60 -23.35
N GLY A 25 14.26 8.89 -23.03
CA GLY A 25 14.40 9.96 -24.00
C GLY A 25 13.10 10.47 -24.58
N ASP A 26 11.97 9.76 -24.40
CA ASP A 26 10.65 10.25 -24.82
C ASP A 26 10.36 11.61 -24.16
N THR A 27 9.81 12.53 -24.93
CA THR A 27 9.43 13.86 -24.48
C THR A 27 7.95 14.08 -24.71
N GLY A 28 7.32 14.85 -23.84
CA GLY A 28 5.93 15.22 -23.98
C GLY A 28 5.59 16.38 -23.05
N HIS A 29 4.30 16.55 -22.82
CA HIS A 29 3.81 17.51 -21.85
C HIS A 29 2.64 16.94 -21.06
N PHE A 30 2.40 17.50 -19.89
CA PHE A 30 1.20 17.23 -19.10
C PHE A 30 0.67 18.52 -18.49
N SER A 31 -0.60 18.53 -18.12
CA SER A 31 -1.24 19.72 -17.54
C SER A 31 -1.90 19.43 -16.20
N ILE A 32 -1.71 20.33 -15.24
CA ILE A 32 -2.35 20.30 -13.92
C ILE A 32 -3.24 21.52 -13.78
N GLU A 33 -4.48 21.32 -13.33
CA GLU A 33 -5.39 22.42 -13.01
C GLU A 33 -5.39 22.69 -11.50
N SER A 34 -5.28 23.96 -11.08
CA SER A 34 -5.23 24.36 -9.67
C SER A 34 -5.80 25.75 -9.44
N GLU A 35 -6.25 26.03 -8.21
CA GLU A 35 -6.57 27.40 -7.77
C GLU A 35 -5.30 28.23 -7.48
N LEU A 36 -4.14 27.57 -7.36
CA LEU A 36 -2.86 28.23 -7.12
C LEU A 36 -2.30 28.77 -8.44
N GLN A 37 -1.89 30.04 -8.41
CA GLN A 37 -1.18 30.67 -9.53
C GLN A 37 0.23 30.10 -9.72
N HIS A 38 0.84 29.53 -8.67
CA HIS A 38 2.16 28.91 -8.73
C HIS A 38 2.13 27.53 -8.05
N LEU A 39 2.65 26.52 -8.75
CA LEU A 39 2.84 25.18 -8.20
C LEU A 39 4.31 24.97 -7.81
N PRO A 40 4.62 24.11 -6.81
CA PRO A 40 6.00 23.82 -6.41
C PRO A 40 6.78 22.97 -7.44
N ILE A 41 6.18 22.67 -8.60
CA ILE A 41 6.79 21.93 -9.70
C ILE A 41 7.49 22.92 -10.62
N GLY A 42 8.75 22.65 -10.97
CA GLY A 42 9.53 23.54 -11.81
C GLY A 42 10.58 22.79 -12.64
N LYS A 43 11.32 23.55 -13.45
CA LYS A 43 12.40 23.03 -14.29
C LYS A 43 13.42 22.24 -13.46
N ASN A 44 13.93 21.15 -14.02
CA ASN A 44 14.89 20.22 -13.43
C ASN A 44 14.37 19.47 -12.18
N LYS A 45 13.07 19.53 -11.89
CA LYS A 45 12.48 18.66 -10.86
C LYS A 45 12.21 17.28 -11.46
N HIS A 46 12.46 16.25 -10.67
CA HIS A 46 12.13 14.88 -11.03
C HIS A 46 10.66 14.59 -10.78
N PHE A 47 10.11 13.68 -11.57
CA PHE A 47 8.76 13.19 -11.40
C PHE A 47 8.67 11.69 -11.67
N LEU A 48 7.63 11.09 -11.12
CA LEU A 48 7.25 9.70 -11.33
C LEU A 48 5.84 9.68 -11.90
N PHE A 49 5.60 8.97 -13.00
CA PHE A 49 4.23 8.68 -13.41
C PHE A 49 3.66 7.55 -12.56
N ILE A 50 2.48 7.78 -11.97
CA ILE A 50 1.69 6.76 -11.29
C ILE A 50 0.33 6.66 -12.00
N ARG A 51 -0.09 5.44 -12.32
CA ARG A 51 -1.33 5.21 -13.07
C ARG A 51 -2.15 4.07 -12.46
N PRO A 52 -3.48 4.08 -12.65
CA PRO A 52 -4.31 2.93 -12.31
C PRO A 52 -4.06 1.77 -13.28
N GLU A 53 -3.90 0.57 -12.75
CA GLU A 53 -3.85 -0.68 -13.50
C GLU A 53 -4.68 -1.73 -12.75
N LYS A 54 -5.83 -2.11 -13.33
CA LYS A 54 -6.87 -2.90 -12.65
C LYS A 54 -7.29 -2.21 -11.34
N ASP A 55 -7.14 -2.88 -10.20
CA ASP A 55 -7.54 -2.42 -8.87
C ASP A 55 -6.37 -1.82 -8.06
N GLU A 56 -5.26 -1.47 -8.72
CA GLU A 56 -4.07 -0.94 -8.04
C GLU A 56 -3.43 0.23 -8.79
N LEU A 57 -2.48 0.91 -8.12
CA LEU A 57 -1.62 1.91 -8.74
C LEU A 57 -0.24 1.33 -9.03
N ILE A 58 0.31 1.68 -10.20
CA ILE A 58 1.64 1.29 -10.64
C ILE A 58 2.45 2.53 -11.02
N PHE A 59 3.70 2.58 -10.58
CA PHE A 59 4.69 3.56 -11.02
C PHE A 59 5.29 3.11 -12.35
N THR A 60 5.25 3.93 -13.40
CA THR A 60 5.67 3.46 -14.75
C THR A 60 6.95 4.09 -15.23
N ASN A 61 7.21 5.34 -14.89
CA ASN A 61 8.31 6.09 -15.48
C ASN A 61 8.91 7.07 -14.48
N ASP A 62 10.20 7.28 -14.62
CA ASP A 62 10.98 8.33 -13.98
C ASP A 62 11.42 9.33 -15.05
N GLY A 63 11.31 10.62 -14.75
CA GLY A 63 11.59 11.69 -15.68
C GLY A 63 11.89 13.01 -15.02
N VAL A 64 12.24 14.00 -15.85
CA VAL A 64 12.58 15.35 -15.44
C VAL A 64 11.76 16.38 -16.20
N ILE A 65 11.35 17.44 -15.50
CA ILE A 65 10.68 18.60 -16.09
C ILE A 65 11.70 19.47 -16.82
N THR A 66 11.51 19.71 -18.12
CA THR A 66 12.49 20.38 -18.98
C THR A 66 12.30 21.91 -19.05
N THR A 67 11.10 22.40 -18.76
CA THR A 67 10.77 23.83 -18.77
C THR A 67 9.96 24.24 -17.55
N SER A 68 9.99 25.52 -17.20
CA SER A 68 9.01 26.08 -16.25
C SER A 68 7.60 25.93 -16.80
N ALA A 69 6.60 25.95 -15.91
CA ALA A 69 5.21 25.84 -16.29
C ALA A 69 4.78 26.99 -17.20
N THR A 70 4.07 26.67 -18.28
CA THR A 70 3.23 27.65 -18.97
C THR A 70 1.92 27.75 -18.20
N ILE A 71 1.52 28.94 -17.77
CA ILE A 71 0.37 29.16 -16.88
C ILE A 71 -0.70 29.94 -17.62
N ILE A 72 -1.90 29.37 -17.71
CA ILE A 72 -3.06 29.99 -18.35
C ILE A 72 -4.18 30.09 -17.31
N LYS A 73 -4.70 31.30 -17.10
CA LYS A 73 -5.91 31.50 -16.28
C LYS A 73 -7.11 30.94 -17.05
N LEU A 74 -7.83 30.02 -16.42
CA LEU A 74 -9.03 29.41 -17.00
C LEU A 74 -10.24 30.33 -16.78
N PRO A 75 -11.15 30.44 -17.77
CA PRO A 75 -12.36 31.21 -17.60
C PRO A 75 -13.25 30.56 -16.54
N THR A 76 -13.78 31.37 -15.63
CA THR A 76 -14.79 30.92 -14.67
C THR A 76 -16.11 30.70 -15.42
N PRO A 77 -16.72 29.50 -15.36
CA PRO A 77 -17.98 29.25 -16.07
C PRO A 77 -19.08 30.22 -15.63
N THR A 78 -19.79 30.81 -16.59
CA THR A 78 -20.82 31.83 -16.35
C THR A 78 -21.89 31.37 -15.36
N ASP A 79 -22.30 30.11 -15.45
CA ASP A 79 -23.32 29.50 -14.57
C ASP A 79 -22.92 29.49 -13.10
N TYR A 80 -21.62 29.32 -12.82
CA TYR A 80 -21.10 29.37 -11.44
C TYR A 80 -21.14 30.80 -10.88
N ILE A 81 -20.84 31.80 -11.71
CA ILE A 81 -20.92 33.21 -11.33
C ILE A 81 -22.38 33.59 -11.04
N THR A 82 -23.31 33.17 -11.90
CA THR A 82 -24.74 33.42 -11.74
C THR A 82 -25.30 32.76 -10.48
N LYS A 83 -24.94 31.49 -10.20
CA LYS A 83 -25.35 30.80 -8.97
C LYS A 83 -24.75 31.41 -7.70
N ALA A 84 -23.47 31.80 -7.72
CA ALA A 84 -22.84 32.44 -6.57
C ALA A 84 -23.51 33.78 -6.22
N ARG A 85 -23.86 34.57 -7.24
CA ARG A 85 -24.63 35.82 -7.07
C ARG A 85 -26.03 35.58 -6.52
N LEU A 86 -26.77 34.60 -7.06
CA LEU A 86 -28.11 34.26 -6.59
C LEU A 86 -28.13 33.78 -5.13
N ASN A 87 -27.08 33.09 -4.70
CA ASN A 87 -27.00 32.48 -3.36
C ASN A 87 -26.18 33.32 -2.35
N ASN A 88 -25.83 34.58 -2.65
CA ASN A 88 -24.93 35.41 -1.83
C ASN A 88 -23.65 34.70 -1.39
N SER A 89 -23.13 33.80 -2.24
CA SER A 89 -21.92 33.03 -1.96
C SER A 89 -20.68 33.82 -2.39
N PRO A 90 -19.50 33.54 -1.80
CA PRO A 90 -18.25 34.14 -2.24
C PRO A 90 -18.03 33.93 -3.74
N PRO A 91 -17.38 34.88 -4.45
CA PRO A 91 -17.08 34.72 -5.86
C PRO A 91 -16.23 33.46 -6.08
N PRO A 92 -16.43 32.74 -7.20
CA PRO A 92 -15.63 31.56 -7.50
C PRO A 92 -14.15 31.95 -7.55
N LYS A 93 -13.29 31.13 -6.96
CA LYS A 93 -11.85 31.35 -7.02
C LYS A 93 -11.34 31.18 -8.45
N ASP A 94 -10.29 31.95 -8.76
CA ASP A 94 -9.57 31.79 -10.02
C ASP A 94 -9.00 30.38 -10.15
N ARG A 95 -9.04 29.84 -11.38
CA ARG A 95 -8.42 28.56 -11.73
C ARG A 95 -7.37 28.77 -12.79
N TYR A 96 -6.30 27.99 -12.70
CA TYR A 96 -5.14 28.04 -13.58
C TYR A 96 -4.84 26.66 -14.13
N ARG A 97 -4.50 26.59 -15.41
CA ARG A 97 -3.90 25.41 -16.05
C ARG A 97 -2.40 25.62 -16.15
N HIS A 98 -1.65 24.68 -15.60
CA HIS A 98 -0.19 24.64 -15.59
C HIS A 98 0.28 23.54 -16.53
N THR A 99 0.94 23.89 -17.63
CA THR A 99 1.47 22.91 -18.59
C THR A 99 2.98 22.77 -18.41
N PHE A 100 3.43 21.53 -18.24
CA PHE A 100 4.83 21.18 -18.01
C PHE A 100 5.35 20.31 -19.15
N ASN A 101 6.50 20.68 -19.73
CA ASN A 101 7.21 19.81 -20.65
C ASN A 101 8.13 18.87 -19.88
N TYR A 102 8.25 17.63 -20.33
CA TYR A 102 9.04 16.60 -19.67
C TYR A 102 9.94 15.83 -20.64
N LYS A 103 10.92 15.15 -20.05
CA LYS A 103 11.74 14.11 -20.69
C LYS A 103 11.84 12.90 -19.77
N ILE A 104 11.62 11.71 -20.32
CA ILE A 104 11.72 10.44 -19.59
C ILE A 104 13.18 10.03 -19.45
N GLU A 105 13.59 9.72 -18.22
CA GLU A 105 14.93 9.24 -17.90
C GLU A 105 15.01 7.72 -17.98
N LYS A 106 13.98 7.02 -17.49
CA LYS A 106 13.85 5.56 -17.62
C LYS A 106 12.43 5.05 -17.34
N PRO A 107 12.06 3.88 -17.91
CA PRO A 107 10.92 3.12 -17.41
C PRO A 107 11.23 2.47 -16.05
N LEU A 108 10.18 2.24 -15.27
CA LEU A 108 10.23 1.58 -13.97
C LEU A 108 9.62 0.18 -14.10
N GLU A 109 10.47 -0.84 -14.15
CA GLU A 109 10.05 -2.21 -14.47
C GLU A 109 10.08 -3.18 -13.28
N LYS A 110 10.72 -2.79 -12.17
CA LYS A 110 10.92 -3.64 -10.99
C LYS A 110 10.13 -3.10 -9.80
N ASN A 111 9.41 -3.99 -9.11
CA ASN A 111 8.70 -3.70 -7.84
C ASN A 111 7.98 -2.34 -7.86
N ASN A 112 7.20 -2.10 -8.90
CA ASN A 112 6.62 -0.81 -9.22
C ASN A 112 5.15 -0.69 -8.83
N TYR A 113 4.56 -1.75 -8.29
CA TYR A 113 3.23 -1.77 -7.72
C TYR A 113 3.20 -1.10 -6.34
N LEU A 114 2.19 -0.25 -6.11
CA LEU A 114 2.06 0.47 -4.86
C LEU A 114 1.87 -0.48 -3.66
N ASN A 115 1.18 -1.61 -3.81
CA ASN A 115 0.97 -2.59 -2.74
C ASN A 115 2.25 -3.30 -2.31
N ASP A 116 3.24 -3.40 -3.19
CA ASP A 116 4.55 -3.95 -2.85
C ASP A 116 5.42 -2.90 -2.16
N LEU A 117 5.31 -1.65 -2.58
CA LEU A 117 6.09 -0.55 -2.00
C LEU A 117 5.46 0.09 -0.76
N LYS A 118 4.16 -0.10 -0.47
CA LYS A 118 3.44 0.69 0.55
C LYS A 118 4.07 0.70 1.95
N TYR A 119 4.74 -0.39 2.34
CA TYR A 119 5.42 -0.47 3.63
C TYR A 119 6.86 0.06 3.60
N SER A 120 7.38 0.35 2.42
CA SER A 120 8.71 0.90 2.15
C SER A 120 8.66 2.41 1.90
N LEU A 121 7.47 3.01 1.78
CA LEU A 121 7.27 4.44 1.52
C LEU A 121 6.74 5.17 2.74
N LYS A 122 7.47 6.19 3.22
CA LYS A 122 7.03 7.07 4.31
C LYS A 122 5.77 7.84 3.98
N VAL A 123 5.63 8.24 2.71
CA VAL A 123 4.46 8.97 2.25
C VAL A 123 3.16 8.17 2.38
N VAL A 124 3.25 6.84 2.52
CA VAL A 124 2.11 5.93 2.66
C VAL A 124 1.95 5.55 4.12
N TYR A 125 1.05 6.25 4.81
CA TYR A 125 0.72 5.98 6.21
C TYR A 125 -0.65 5.32 6.39
N ASN A 126 -1.42 5.08 5.32
CA ASN A 126 -2.69 4.34 5.30
C ASN A 126 -2.51 3.07 4.47
N PHE A 127 -2.38 1.92 5.14
CA PHE A 127 -2.00 0.67 4.50
C PHE A 127 -3.21 -0.13 4.00
N TYR A 128 -4.39 0.15 4.57
CA TYR A 128 -5.67 -0.39 4.12
C TYR A 128 -6.07 0.22 2.77
N LYS A 129 -5.88 1.54 2.61
CA LYS A 129 -6.22 2.29 1.39
C LYS A 129 -5.02 3.08 0.85
N PRO A 130 -3.95 2.42 0.39
CA PRO A 130 -2.70 3.10 0.02
C PRO A 130 -2.86 4.05 -1.16
N GLU A 131 -3.80 3.81 -2.06
CA GLU A 131 -4.10 4.66 -3.21
C GLU A 131 -4.67 6.04 -2.82
N SER A 132 -5.29 6.15 -1.63
CA SER A 132 -5.82 7.44 -1.14
C SER A 132 -4.76 8.53 -1.06
N HIS A 133 -3.51 8.13 -0.80
CA HIS A 133 -2.33 8.99 -0.76
C HIS A 133 -1.96 9.61 -2.09
N PHE A 134 -2.38 9.01 -3.20
CA PHE A 134 -2.10 9.45 -4.55
C PHE A 134 -3.37 9.88 -5.29
N SER A 135 -4.45 10.20 -4.57
CA SER A 135 -5.76 10.55 -5.15
C SER A 135 -5.82 11.94 -5.79
N GLN A 136 -4.74 12.72 -5.75
CA GLN A 136 -4.62 14.05 -6.35
C GLN A 136 -3.91 14.00 -7.71
N GLN A 137 -4.00 15.07 -8.49
CA GLN A 137 -3.28 15.21 -9.78
C GLN A 137 -1.77 15.03 -9.64
N PHE A 138 -1.20 15.51 -8.53
CA PHE A 138 0.19 15.30 -8.18
C PHE A 138 0.36 15.19 -6.67
N ARG A 139 1.49 14.63 -6.24
CA ARG A 139 1.92 14.62 -4.85
C ARG A 139 3.41 14.84 -4.76
N GLU A 140 3.85 15.64 -3.79
CA GLU A 140 5.26 15.74 -3.44
C GLU A 140 5.76 14.43 -2.82
N ILE A 141 6.96 14.00 -3.23
CA ILE A 141 7.66 12.81 -2.75
C ILE A 141 9.03 13.26 -2.24
N ASN A 142 9.37 12.85 -1.01
CA ASN A 142 10.67 13.12 -0.43
C ASN A 142 11.78 12.30 -1.14
N SER A 143 13.05 12.68 -0.92
CA SER A 143 14.17 12.04 -1.63
C SER A 143 14.29 10.54 -1.39
N GLU A 144 13.97 10.06 -0.19
CA GLU A 144 14.12 8.65 0.15
C GLU A 144 13.02 7.80 -0.48
N ASP A 145 11.77 8.25 -0.42
CA ASP A 145 10.65 7.59 -1.11
C ASP A 145 10.86 7.57 -2.63
N TYR A 146 11.37 8.67 -3.21
CA TYR A 146 11.70 8.73 -4.63
C TYR A 146 12.75 7.68 -5.01
N LYS A 147 13.87 7.60 -4.28
CA LYS A 147 14.90 6.57 -4.51
C LYS A 147 14.34 5.16 -4.37
N THR A 148 13.52 4.92 -3.36
CA THR A 148 12.88 3.63 -3.12
C THR A 148 12.06 3.18 -4.33
N ILE A 149 11.22 4.06 -4.89
CA ILE A 149 10.40 3.76 -6.07
C ILE A 149 11.28 3.55 -7.31
N VAL A 150 12.23 4.45 -7.53
CA VAL A 150 13.12 4.46 -8.71
C VAL A 150 14.02 3.24 -8.79
N ASN A 151 14.42 2.70 -7.65
CA ASN A 151 15.27 1.52 -7.54
C ASN A 151 14.47 0.22 -7.32
N GLY A 152 13.16 0.31 -7.09
CA GLY A 152 12.30 -0.84 -6.78
C GLY A 152 12.71 -1.53 -5.46
N TRP A 153 13.16 -0.76 -4.47
CA TRP A 153 13.60 -1.29 -3.19
C TRP A 153 12.41 -1.63 -2.30
N ILE A 154 12.45 -2.82 -1.68
CA ILE A 154 11.43 -3.27 -0.74
C ILE A 154 12.09 -3.40 0.63
N TYR A 155 11.48 -2.78 1.64
CA TYR A 155 11.83 -3.02 3.03
C TYR A 155 11.20 -4.34 3.47
N THR A 156 11.94 -5.43 3.38
CA THR A 156 11.43 -6.80 3.49
C THR A 156 10.83 -7.05 4.86
N ALA A 157 11.56 -6.70 5.92
CA ALA A 157 11.09 -6.90 7.30
C ALA A 157 9.77 -6.16 7.56
N ARG A 158 9.70 -4.87 7.20
CA ARG A 158 8.52 -4.03 7.42
C ARG A 158 7.34 -4.42 6.54
N THR A 159 7.62 -4.84 5.31
CA THR A 159 6.61 -5.35 4.37
C THR A 159 6.00 -6.65 4.86
N ALA A 160 6.82 -7.59 5.33
CA ALA A 160 6.35 -8.86 5.87
C ALA A 160 5.52 -8.65 7.13
N PHE A 161 6.05 -7.89 8.10
CA PHE A 161 5.32 -7.55 9.32
C PHE A 161 3.98 -6.89 9.00
N GLY A 162 3.99 -5.84 8.17
CA GLY A 162 2.80 -5.09 7.78
C GLY A 162 1.78 -5.94 7.04
N LYS A 163 2.18 -6.75 6.06
CA LYS A 163 1.27 -7.63 5.33
C LYS A 163 0.62 -8.66 6.24
N ILE A 164 1.36 -9.25 7.19
CA ILE A 164 0.83 -10.26 8.12
C ILE A 164 -0.10 -9.62 9.14
N VAL A 165 0.36 -8.59 9.86
CA VAL A 165 -0.43 -7.98 10.94
C VAL A 165 -1.69 -7.34 10.40
N ASN A 166 -1.66 -6.69 9.23
CA ASN A 166 -2.82 -6.02 8.65
C ASN A 166 -3.79 -6.97 7.92
N ALA A 167 -3.39 -8.22 7.66
CA ALA A 167 -4.30 -9.25 7.19
C ALA A 167 -5.16 -9.83 8.33
N LEU A 168 -4.80 -9.58 9.59
CA LEU A 168 -5.58 -10.03 10.73
C LEU A 168 -6.89 -9.23 10.85
N PRO A 169 -7.99 -9.87 11.31
CA PRO A 169 -9.18 -9.15 11.73
C PRO A 169 -8.85 -8.05 12.74
N LYS A 170 -9.62 -6.96 12.73
CA LYS A 170 -9.39 -5.79 13.60
C LYS A 170 -9.25 -6.18 15.08
N GLN A 171 -10.11 -7.06 15.57
CA GLN A 171 -10.09 -7.54 16.95
C GLN A 171 -8.75 -8.21 17.28
N ASN A 172 -8.24 -9.05 16.38
CA ASN A 172 -6.96 -9.74 16.54
C ASN A 172 -5.76 -8.78 16.45
N ARG A 173 -5.86 -7.69 15.67
CA ARG A 173 -4.82 -6.64 15.64
C ARG A 173 -4.76 -5.87 16.95
N LEU A 174 -5.92 -5.54 17.52
CA LEU A 174 -6.02 -4.88 18.82
C LEU A 174 -5.50 -5.78 19.94
N GLU A 175 -5.92 -7.05 19.97
CA GLU A 175 -5.43 -8.04 20.93
C GLU A 175 -3.91 -8.22 20.81
N PHE A 176 -3.39 -8.33 19.58
CA PHE A 176 -1.94 -8.41 19.34
C PHE A 176 -1.20 -7.21 19.93
N MET A 177 -1.70 -5.99 19.70
CA MET A 177 -1.07 -4.79 20.24
C MET A 177 -1.09 -4.76 21.77
N LEU A 178 -2.20 -5.12 22.40
CA LEU A 178 -2.30 -5.18 23.87
C LEU A 178 -1.30 -6.19 24.45
N GLN A 179 -1.22 -7.39 23.86
CA GLN A 179 -0.24 -8.40 24.29
C GLN A 179 1.21 -7.94 24.03
N ALA A 180 1.46 -7.20 22.95
CA ALA A 180 2.79 -6.62 22.70
C ALA A 180 3.13 -5.56 23.75
N MET A 181 2.19 -4.69 24.12
CA MET A 181 2.41 -3.67 25.16
C MET A 181 2.76 -4.31 26.50
N GLU A 182 2.07 -5.39 26.87
CA GLU A 182 2.36 -6.17 28.07
C GLU A 182 3.74 -6.85 27.99
N ASN A 183 4.05 -7.48 26.85
CA ASN A 183 5.31 -8.22 26.66
C ASN A 183 6.54 -7.31 26.68
N PHE A 184 6.48 -6.16 26.03
CA PHE A 184 7.60 -5.22 25.90
C PHE A 184 7.59 -4.13 27.00
N GLY A 185 6.56 -4.09 27.84
CA GLY A 185 6.43 -3.09 28.91
C GLY A 185 6.36 -1.65 28.41
N THR A 186 5.90 -1.41 27.17
CA THR A 186 5.87 -0.09 26.55
C THR A 186 4.71 0.05 25.57
N ILE A 187 4.17 1.27 25.48
CA ILE A 187 3.19 1.67 24.46
C ILE A 187 3.86 2.29 23.22
N ASP A 188 5.15 2.62 23.35
CA ASP A 188 5.95 3.26 22.32
C ASP A 188 6.74 2.21 21.54
N PHE A 189 6.13 1.68 20.48
CA PHE A 189 6.74 0.68 19.61
C PHE A 189 7.86 1.22 18.71
N VAL A 190 8.12 2.53 18.70
CA VAL A 190 9.33 3.07 18.05
C VAL A 190 10.59 2.57 18.77
N LYS A 191 10.49 2.28 20.08
CA LYS A 191 11.59 1.78 20.90
C LYS A 191 11.81 0.27 20.79
N VAL A 192 10.89 -0.46 20.16
CA VAL A 192 10.98 -1.91 20.04
C VAL A 192 11.47 -2.25 18.62
N PRO A 193 12.62 -2.93 18.48
CA PRO A 193 13.14 -3.32 17.17
C PRO A 193 12.11 -4.11 16.37
N LEU A 194 11.98 -3.79 15.08
CA LEU A 194 11.00 -4.42 14.20
C LEU A 194 11.18 -5.94 14.11
N LEU A 195 12.42 -6.43 14.15
CA LEU A 195 12.71 -7.87 14.14
C LEU A 195 12.17 -8.58 15.38
N GLU A 196 12.26 -7.97 16.57
CA GLU A 196 11.63 -8.50 17.79
C GLU A 196 10.10 -8.51 17.66
N GLY A 197 9.54 -7.47 17.03
CA GLY A 197 8.12 -7.42 16.69
C GLY A 197 7.69 -8.54 15.75
N ILE A 198 8.50 -8.87 14.74
CA ILE A 198 8.25 -10.00 13.82
C ILE A 198 8.25 -11.32 14.56
N ASP A 199 9.23 -11.56 15.43
CA ASP A 199 9.28 -12.78 16.24
C ASP A 199 8.04 -12.89 17.14
N PHE A 200 7.64 -11.81 17.81
CA PHE A 200 6.43 -11.78 18.62
C PHE A 200 5.14 -11.99 17.79
N LEU A 201 5.06 -11.40 16.59
CA LEU A 201 3.95 -11.60 15.66
C LEU A 201 3.86 -13.05 15.19
N ASN A 202 4.99 -13.69 14.89
CA ASN A 202 5.03 -15.10 14.52
C ASN A 202 4.50 -15.99 15.65
N ASP A 203 4.92 -15.74 16.89
CA ASP A 203 4.43 -16.48 18.05
C ASP A 203 2.95 -16.24 18.30
N TYR A 204 2.48 -15.01 18.11
CA TYR A 204 1.06 -14.69 18.19
C TYR A 204 0.24 -15.44 17.13
N VAL A 205 0.65 -15.40 15.86
CA VAL A 205 -0.01 -16.11 14.75
C VAL A 205 -0.01 -17.61 15.00
N ASN A 206 1.12 -18.18 15.44
CA ASN A 206 1.23 -19.60 15.74
C ASN A 206 0.26 -20.01 16.88
N ARG A 207 0.24 -19.25 17.97
CA ARG A 207 -0.59 -19.56 19.15
C ARG A 207 -2.07 -19.31 18.95
N ARG A 208 -2.45 -18.26 18.21
CA ARG A 208 -3.86 -17.83 18.08
C ARG A 208 -4.55 -18.32 16.82
N ILE A 209 -3.80 -18.51 15.73
CA ILE A 209 -4.37 -18.80 14.40
C ILE A 209 -4.02 -20.22 13.98
N ILE A 210 -2.72 -20.55 13.94
CA ILE A 210 -2.27 -21.86 13.45
C ILE A 210 -2.73 -22.99 14.37
N SER A 211 -2.66 -22.81 15.69
CA SER A 211 -3.16 -23.79 16.67
C SER A 211 -4.65 -24.12 16.44
N ARG A 212 -5.49 -23.09 16.25
CA ARG A 212 -6.92 -23.23 15.97
C ARG A 212 -7.17 -23.87 14.62
N GLY A 213 -6.38 -23.52 13.61
CA GLY A 213 -6.39 -24.18 12.31
C GLY A 213 -6.09 -25.66 12.39
N LYS A 214 -5.10 -26.08 13.19
CA LYS A 214 -4.79 -27.49 13.44
C LYS A 214 -5.96 -28.23 14.09
N LEU A 215 -6.61 -27.60 15.08
CA LEU A 215 -7.82 -28.16 15.70
C LEU A 215 -8.95 -28.31 14.68
N LEU A 216 -9.18 -27.28 13.85
CA LEU A 216 -10.21 -27.31 12.81
C LEU A 216 -9.99 -28.46 11.81
N VAL A 217 -8.74 -28.67 11.39
CA VAL A 217 -8.37 -29.80 10.53
C VAL A 217 -8.57 -31.15 11.21
N ALA A 218 -8.26 -31.25 12.51
CA ALA A 218 -8.48 -32.48 13.26
C ALA A 218 -9.98 -32.77 13.44
N THR A 219 -10.79 -31.74 13.71
CA THR A 219 -12.24 -31.85 13.82
C THR A 219 -12.88 -32.29 12.50
N ASP A 220 -12.49 -31.68 11.38
CA ASP A 220 -12.97 -32.08 10.04
C ASP A 220 -12.70 -33.56 9.76
N LYS A 221 -11.48 -34.02 10.04
CA LYS A 221 -11.11 -35.44 9.90
C LYS A 221 -11.94 -36.35 10.81
N LEU A 222 -12.21 -35.93 12.05
CA LEU A 222 -13.02 -36.70 12.99
C LEU A 222 -14.45 -36.85 12.47
N ILE A 223 -15.07 -35.77 11.99
CA ILE A 223 -16.43 -35.80 11.42
C ILE A 223 -16.45 -36.70 10.18
N ALA A 224 -15.52 -36.50 9.25
CA ALA A 224 -15.45 -37.26 8.00
C ALA A 224 -15.21 -38.77 8.22
N ASN A 225 -14.44 -39.15 9.23
CA ASN A 225 -14.10 -40.55 9.49
C ASN A 225 -15.11 -41.26 10.39
N ASN A 226 -15.68 -40.56 11.38
CA ASN A 226 -16.44 -41.20 12.45
C ASN A 226 -17.93 -40.86 12.43
N LEU A 227 -18.33 -39.74 11.82
CA LEU A 227 -19.69 -39.21 11.89
C LEU A 227 -20.34 -39.03 10.52
N LYS A 228 -19.64 -39.31 9.42
CA LYS A 228 -20.12 -39.07 8.05
C LYS A 228 -21.44 -39.77 7.71
N THR A 229 -21.73 -40.90 8.35
CA THR A 229 -23.01 -41.62 8.19
C THR A 229 -24.20 -40.88 8.83
N TYR A 230 -23.95 -39.98 9.79
CA TYR A 230 -24.96 -39.24 10.54
C TYR A 230 -24.95 -37.74 10.24
N LEU A 231 -23.82 -37.22 9.74
CA LEU A 231 -23.59 -35.80 9.58
C LEU A 231 -22.66 -35.56 8.39
N ASP A 232 -23.15 -34.88 7.37
CA ASP A 232 -22.32 -34.48 6.24
C ASP A 232 -21.31 -33.40 6.71
N PRO A 233 -19.99 -33.60 6.55
CA PRO A 233 -18.97 -32.59 6.90
C PRO A 233 -19.20 -31.23 6.23
N THR A 234 -19.85 -31.21 5.06
CA THR A 234 -20.20 -29.98 4.32
C THR A 234 -21.40 -29.22 4.92
N GLN A 235 -22.11 -29.83 5.87
CA GLN A 235 -23.24 -29.23 6.58
C GLN A 235 -22.87 -28.75 8.00
N VAL A 236 -21.69 -29.09 8.51
CA VAL A 236 -21.22 -28.61 9.81
C VAL A 236 -20.46 -27.31 9.65
N GLY A 237 -20.93 -26.25 10.30
CA GLY A 237 -20.37 -24.92 10.11
C GLY A 237 -20.61 -23.99 11.29
N PHE A 238 -20.08 -22.78 11.14
CA PHE A 238 -20.40 -21.65 11.99
C PHE A 238 -21.41 -20.78 11.26
N PHE A 239 -22.48 -20.41 11.95
CA PHE A 239 -23.45 -19.43 11.48
C PHE A 239 -23.15 -18.09 12.15
N ASP A 240 -22.97 -17.06 11.33
CA ASP A 240 -22.93 -15.69 11.82
C ASP A 240 -24.32 -15.08 11.71
N GLU A 241 -25.01 -14.95 12.85
CA GLU A 241 -26.36 -14.41 12.94
C GLU A 241 -26.48 -12.99 12.38
N ILE A 242 -25.40 -12.22 12.36
CA ILE A 242 -25.39 -10.82 11.92
C ILE A 242 -25.28 -10.73 10.41
N SER A 243 -24.39 -11.53 9.80
CA SER A 243 -24.13 -11.48 8.37
C SER A 243 -24.92 -12.51 7.56
N GLY A 244 -25.58 -13.46 8.23
CA GLY A 244 -26.26 -14.60 7.60
C GLY A 244 -25.30 -15.55 6.87
N ASN A 245 -23.98 -15.35 7.03
CA ASN A 245 -22.98 -16.14 6.32
C ASN A 245 -22.75 -17.47 7.04
N GLU A 246 -22.92 -18.55 6.30
CA GLU A 246 -22.52 -19.88 6.73
C GLU A 246 -21.08 -20.16 6.33
N LYS A 247 -20.24 -20.47 7.33
CA LYS A 247 -18.86 -20.90 7.09
C LYS A 247 -18.71 -22.35 7.48
N ASN A 248 -18.68 -23.20 6.47
CA ASN A 248 -18.49 -24.63 6.64
C ASN A 248 -17.09 -24.96 7.23
N ILE A 249 -17.03 -25.95 8.13
CA ILE A 249 -15.79 -26.42 8.78
C ILE A 249 -14.84 -27.04 7.75
N HIS A 250 -15.34 -27.91 6.87
CA HIS A 250 -14.55 -28.59 5.85
C HIS A 250 -13.83 -27.61 4.92
N THR A 251 -14.53 -26.62 4.37
CA THR A 251 -13.93 -25.59 3.49
C THR A 251 -12.81 -24.83 4.18
N GLN A 252 -13.00 -24.46 5.45
CA GLN A 252 -11.97 -23.76 6.22
C GLN A 252 -10.80 -24.69 6.58
N ALA A 253 -11.08 -25.96 6.90
CA ALA A 253 -10.05 -26.96 7.16
C ALA A 253 -9.16 -27.18 5.93
N LEU A 254 -9.71 -27.21 4.72
CA LEU A 254 -8.92 -27.31 3.48
C LEU A 254 -7.93 -26.14 3.31
N ILE A 255 -8.35 -24.92 3.65
CA ILE A 255 -7.46 -23.74 3.62
C ILE A 255 -6.29 -23.95 4.58
N PHE A 256 -6.57 -24.39 5.82
CA PHE A 256 -5.52 -24.66 6.81
C PHE A 256 -4.65 -25.87 6.47
N GLN A 257 -5.19 -26.93 5.88
CA GLN A 257 -4.39 -28.07 5.41
C GLN A 257 -3.36 -27.61 4.38
N ARG A 258 -3.78 -26.79 3.41
CA ARG A 258 -2.87 -26.20 2.42
C ARG A 258 -1.80 -25.34 3.10
N LEU A 259 -2.20 -24.44 4.00
CA LEU A 259 -1.27 -23.57 4.74
C LEU A 259 -0.24 -24.38 5.54
N LEU A 260 -0.68 -25.38 6.30
CA LEU A 260 0.17 -26.23 7.13
C LEU A 260 1.15 -27.06 6.27
N SER A 261 0.71 -27.53 5.09
CA SER A 261 1.60 -28.25 4.16
C SER A 261 2.73 -27.37 3.61
N LEU A 262 2.48 -26.06 3.48
CA LEU A 262 3.47 -25.08 3.02
C LEU A 262 4.45 -24.73 4.14
N GLN A 263 3.99 -24.57 5.38
CA GLN A 263 4.86 -24.30 6.53
C GLN A 263 5.90 -25.39 6.77
N ASN A 264 5.57 -26.66 6.49
CA ASN A 264 6.51 -27.77 6.62
C ASN A 264 7.66 -27.72 5.60
N LYS A 265 7.58 -26.86 4.56
CA LYS A 265 8.61 -26.73 3.53
C LYS A 265 9.58 -25.59 3.79
N THR A 266 9.11 -24.47 4.36
CA THR A 266 9.95 -23.31 4.67
C THR A 266 9.30 -22.49 5.78
N SER A 267 10.04 -22.20 6.86
CA SER A 267 9.52 -21.31 7.90
C SER A 267 9.58 -19.85 7.42
N LEU A 268 8.59 -19.06 7.80
CA LEU A 268 8.58 -17.62 7.52
C LEU A 268 9.83 -16.93 8.07
N LYS A 269 10.31 -17.36 9.26
CA LYS A 269 11.50 -16.82 9.89
C LYS A 269 12.76 -17.07 9.04
N ASP A 270 12.91 -18.28 8.51
CA ASP A 270 14.04 -18.63 7.65
C ASP A 270 13.99 -17.85 6.33
N TYR A 271 12.81 -17.77 5.72
CA TYR A 271 12.62 -17.00 4.49
C TYR A 271 12.95 -15.52 4.68
N LEU A 272 12.48 -14.90 5.76
CA LEU A 272 12.77 -13.50 6.06
C LEU A 272 14.26 -13.29 6.34
N SER A 273 14.87 -14.17 7.13
CA SER A 273 16.31 -14.09 7.43
C SER A 273 17.16 -14.19 6.17
N GLN A 274 16.85 -15.14 5.28
CA GLN A 274 17.52 -15.28 3.99
C GLN A 274 17.30 -14.07 3.08
N SER A 275 16.07 -13.55 3.03
CA SER A 275 15.73 -12.38 2.21
C SER A 275 16.47 -11.13 2.69
N ILE A 276 16.49 -10.88 4.00
CA ILE A 276 17.23 -9.76 4.62
C ILE A 276 18.73 -9.90 4.36
N GLN A 277 19.29 -11.10 4.52
CA GLN A 277 20.71 -11.38 4.28
C GLN A 277 21.11 -11.26 2.81
N SER A 278 20.17 -11.41 1.87
CA SER A 278 20.43 -11.26 0.44
C SER A 278 20.64 -9.80 0.01
N VAL A 279 20.13 -8.83 0.80
CA VAL A 279 20.18 -7.39 0.50
C VAL A 279 20.39 -6.52 1.76
N PRO A 280 21.47 -6.76 2.55
CA PRO A 280 21.63 -6.15 3.88
C PRO A 280 21.77 -4.61 3.84
N GLU A 281 22.32 -4.07 2.74
CA GLU A 281 22.48 -2.63 2.56
C GLU A 281 21.12 -1.92 2.42
N ILE A 282 20.16 -2.55 1.73
CA ILE A 282 18.81 -2.01 1.55
C ILE A 282 18.05 -2.00 2.89
N GLU A 283 18.14 -3.10 3.65
CA GLU A 283 17.51 -3.19 4.97
C GLU A 283 18.11 -2.16 5.94
N THR A 284 19.44 -2.03 5.99
CA THR A 284 20.12 -1.04 6.84
C THR A 284 19.73 0.40 6.48
N HIS A 285 19.61 0.67 5.17
CA HIS A 285 19.11 1.94 4.68
C HIS A 285 17.69 2.22 5.20
N PHE A 286 16.79 1.24 5.11
CA PHE A 286 15.43 1.37 5.59
C PHE A 286 15.32 1.48 7.11
N ASP A 287 16.12 0.73 7.88
CA ASP A 287 16.19 0.87 9.34
C ASP A 287 16.53 2.31 9.74
N THR A 288 17.45 2.95 9.01
CA THR A 288 17.81 4.35 9.20
C THR A 288 16.65 5.27 8.80
N MET A 289 16.04 5.02 7.65
CA MET A 289 14.90 5.79 7.15
C MET A 289 13.73 5.75 8.13
N PHE A 290 13.36 4.58 8.65
CA PHE A 290 12.19 4.35 9.49
C PHE A 290 12.49 4.37 11.00
N LYS A 291 13.69 4.78 11.43
CA LYS A 291 14.12 4.78 12.84
C LYS A 291 13.17 5.46 13.83
N LYS A 292 12.38 6.44 13.37
CA LYS A 292 11.43 7.19 14.20
C LYS A 292 9.97 6.76 14.00
N GLU A 293 9.74 5.74 13.19
CA GLU A 293 8.41 5.30 12.81
C GLU A 293 8.00 4.09 13.65
N THR A 294 6.74 4.06 14.07
CA THR A 294 6.18 2.91 14.78
C THR A 294 6.00 1.72 13.83
N TRP A 295 5.67 0.55 14.39
CA TRP A 295 5.30 -0.63 13.62
C TRP A 295 4.13 -0.35 12.66
N PRO A 296 4.14 -0.90 11.43
CA PRO A 296 3.15 -0.56 10.41
C PRO A 296 1.81 -1.29 10.63
N ILE A 297 1.15 -1.03 11.75
CA ILE A 297 -0.15 -1.60 12.13
C ILE A 297 -1.24 -0.56 11.85
N ASP A 298 -2.22 -0.92 11.02
CA ASP A 298 -3.37 -0.08 10.75
C ASP A 298 -4.50 -0.40 11.74
N LEU A 299 -4.87 0.56 12.58
CA LEU A 299 -6.02 0.42 13.49
C LEU A 299 -7.24 1.23 13.03
N ARG A 300 -7.14 1.96 11.92
CA ARG A 300 -8.22 2.83 11.43
C ARG A 300 -9.35 2.02 10.81
N ILE A 301 -10.52 2.67 10.78
CA ILE A 301 -11.79 2.19 10.19
C ILE A 301 -11.85 2.65 8.73
#